data_AF-A0A1L3J3X5-F1
#
_entry.id   AF-A0A1L3J3X5-F1
#
_cell.length_a   1.000
_cell.length_b   1.000
_cell.length_c   1.000
_cell.angle_alpha   90.00
_cell.angle_beta   90.00
_cell.angle_gamma   90.00
#
_symmetry.space_group_name_H-M   'P 1'
#
loop_
_entity.id
_entity.type
_entity.pdbx_description
1 polymer ?
#
loop_
_entity_poly.entity_id
_entity_poly.type
_entity_poly.pdbx_seq_one_letter_code
_entity_poly.pdbx_strand_id
1 'polypeptide(L)'
;MKKIILLISILLFYISAQAQNDSNKYESFELIIRTSNDQVVLTSKKGSAWKKLTFSTNNLPQAIDEYGMTVLENKVNKREKSEKTLADYTFILNIEKDEIILKGLEGTAWKELTFPCADNDCASRINEMGMR
;
A
#
# COMPACT_ATOMS: atom_id res chain seq x y z
N MET A 1 33.84 -49.32 -25.60
CA MET A 1 32.61 -49.16 -26.39
C MET A 1 31.50 -48.63 -25.48
N LYS A 2 30.84 -47.53 -25.90
CA LYS A 2 29.53 -46.98 -25.46
C LYS A 2 29.40 -46.60 -23.97
N LYS A 3 29.61 -45.33 -23.59
CA LYS A 3 28.63 -44.22 -23.52
C LYS A 3 27.35 -44.56 -22.74
N ILE A 4 27.29 -44.14 -21.46
CA ILE A 4 26.05 -43.87 -20.69
C ILE A 4 26.35 -42.58 -19.91
N ILE A 5 26.33 -41.40 -20.52
CA ILE A 5 25.19 -40.48 -20.68
C ILE A 5 24.43 -40.24 -19.36
N LEU A 6 24.96 -39.25 -18.63
CA LEU A 6 24.29 -38.15 -17.92
C LEU A 6 22.76 -38.09 -18.05
N LEU A 7 22.03 -38.18 -16.93
CA LEU A 7 20.65 -37.71 -16.79
C LEU A 7 20.37 -37.34 -15.33
N ILE A 8 21.13 -36.37 -14.82
CA ILE A 8 20.69 -35.53 -13.68
C ILE A 8 19.98 -34.35 -14.33
N SER A 9 18.65 -34.44 -14.45
CA SER A 9 17.86 -33.38 -15.08
C SER A 9 16.46 -33.34 -14.48
N ILE A 10 16.29 -32.34 -13.62
CA ILE A 10 15.06 -31.54 -13.46
C ILE A 10 13.90 -32.31 -12.81
N LEU A 11 13.97 -32.43 -11.49
CA LEU A 11 12.78 -32.54 -10.65
C LEU A 11 12.76 -31.40 -9.62
N LEU A 12 13.00 -30.17 -10.08
CA LEU A 12 12.57 -28.98 -9.34
C LEU A 12 11.16 -28.68 -9.82
N PHE A 13 10.20 -29.37 -9.23
CA PHE A 13 8.79 -28.99 -9.35
C PHE A 13 8.68 -27.56 -8.86
N TYR A 14 8.35 -26.69 -9.82
CA TYR A 14 7.97 -25.31 -9.64
C TYR A 14 6.96 -25.21 -8.50
N ILE A 15 7.41 -24.78 -7.32
CA ILE A 15 6.50 -24.24 -6.32
C ILE A 15 6.07 -22.89 -6.90
N SER A 16 5.04 -22.89 -7.75
CA SER A 16 4.28 -21.67 -7.96
C SER A 16 3.59 -21.38 -6.64
N ALA A 17 4.15 -20.45 -5.86
CA ALA A 17 3.44 -19.87 -4.74
C ALA A 17 2.18 -19.21 -5.31
N GLN A 18 1.07 -19.94 -5.28
CA GLN A 18 -0.23 -19.33 -5.48
C GLN A 18 -0.53 -18.55 -4.21
N ALA A 19 -0.19 -17.26 -4.22
CA ALA A 19 -0.76 -16.33 -3.26
C ALA A 19 -2.28 -16.47 -3.40
N GLN A 20 -2.92 -17.13 -2.43
CA GLN A 20 -4.36 -17.28 -2.40
C GLN A 20 -4.96 -15.87 -2.37
N ASN A 21 -5.66 -15.53 -3.44
CA ASN A 21 -6.31 -14.26 -3.63
C ASN A 21 -7.59 -14.29 -2.77
N ASP A 22 -7.43 -14.10 -1.46
CA ASP A 22 -8.53 -13.83 -0.52
C ASP A 22 -9.10 -12.44 -0.82
N SER A 23 -9.64 -12.29 -2.03
CA SER A 23 -10.20 -11.05 -2.59
C SER A 23 -11.36 -10.47 -1.77
N ASN A 24 -11.85 -11.20 -0.77
CA ASN A 24 -12.91 -10.79 0.14
C ASN A 24 -12.43 -10.41 1.55
N LYS A 25 -11.12 -10.48 1.85
CA LYS A 25 -10.64 -10.19 3.21
C LYS A 25 -10.63 -8.70 3.52
N TYR A 26 -10.34 -7.87 2.53
CA TYR A 26 -10.20 -6.43 2.69
C TYR A 26 -11.12 -5.70 1.70
N GLU A 27 -11.71 -4.61 2.16
CA GLU A 27 -12.46 -3.73 1.29
C GLU A 27 -11.51 -2.97 0.36
N SER A 28 -11.87 -2.89 -0.92
CA SER A 28 -10.93 -2.38 -1.92
C SER A 28 -10.78 -0.87 -1.89
N PHE A 29 -9.55 -0.38 -1.83
CA PHE A 29 -9.20 1.02 -2.08
C PHE A 29 -8.16 1.11 -3.20
N GLU A 30 -7.94 2.31 -3.73
CA GLU A 30 -6.83 2.53 -4.67
C GLU A 30 -6.35 3.97 -4.57
N LEU A 31 -5.06 4.13 -4.25
CA LEU A 31 -4.42 5.43 -4.11
C LEU A 31 -3.27 5.57 -5.10
N ILE A 32 -3.05 6.80 -5.58
CA ILE A 32 -1.82 7.18 -6.27
C ILE A 32 -1.09 8.17 -5.37
N ILE A 33 0.16 7.87 -5.07
CA ILE A 33 1.06 8.71 -4.29
C ILE A 33 2.03 9.36 -5.27
N ARG A 34 2.13 10.68 -5.22
CA ARG A 34 3.13 11.45 -5.97
C ARG A 34 3.93 12.32 -5.04
N THR A 35 5.19 12.55 -5.36
CA THR A 35 5.95 13.65 -4.77
C THR A 35 6.26 14.70 -5.83
N SER A 36 6.30 15.95 -5.42
CA SER A 36 6.71 17.09 -6.24
C SER A 36 6.98 18.28 -5.35
N ASN A 37 8.12 18.95 -5.52
CA ASN A 37 8.44 20.23 -4.87
C ASN A 37 8.15 20.23 -3.36
N ASP A 38 8.76 19.31 -2.61
CA ASP A 38 8.59 19.16 -1.16
C ASP A 38 7.16 18.85 -0.71
N GLN A 39 6.32 18.34 -1.62
CA GLN A 39 4.97 17.89 -1.31
C GLN A 39 4.80 16.42 -1.64
N VAL A 40 3.96 15.76 -0.86
CA VAL A 40 3.41 14.44 -1.16
C VAL A 40 1.92 14.57 -1.39
N VAL A 41 1.47 14.15 -2.56
CA VAL A 41 0.09 14.21 -3.00
C VAL A 41 -0.48 12.80 -3.09
N LEU A 42 -1.46 12.52 -2.25
CA LEU A 42 -2.25 11.29 -2.32
C LEU A 42 -3.51 11.59 -3.12
N THR A 43 -3.77 10.80 -4.15
CA THR A 43 -5.00 10.87 -4.96
C THR A 43 -5.77 9.58 -4.80
N SER A 44 -6.97 9.64 -4.24
CA SER A 44 -7.86 8.48 -4.17
C SER A 44 -8.58 8.27 -5.49
N LYS A 45 -8.56 7.03 -5.98
CA LYS A 45 -9.35 6.57 -7.12
C LYS A 45 -10.63 5.89 -6.68
N LYS A 46 -10.63 5.23 -5.52
CA LYS A 46 -11.78 4.60 -4.88
C LYS A 46 -11.46 4.28 -3.41
N GLY A 47 -12.52 4.03 -2.63
CA GLY A 47 -12.42 3.57 -1.24
C GLY A 47 -12.22 4.69 -0.22
N SER A 48 -12.16 5.96 -0.63
CA SER A 48 -12.01 7.12 0.27
C SER A 48 -13.09 8.17 0.01
N ALA A 49 -13.51 8.87 1.06
CA ALA A 49 -14.43 10.02 0.99
C ALA A 49 -13.76 11.27 0.41
N TRP A 50 -12.43 11.28 0.39
CA TRP A 50 -11.61 12.35 -0.15
C TRP A 50 -11.03 11.97 -1.52
N LYS A 51 -10.85 12.96 -2.40
CA LYS A 51 -10.22 12.75 -3.73
C LYS A 51 -8.71 13.02 -3.71
N LYS A 52 -8.26 13.97 -2.91
CA LYS A 52 -6.87 14.39 -2.83
C LYS A 52 -6.51 14.83 -1.41
N LEU A 53 -5.36 14.40 -0.93
CA LEU A 53 -4.67 14.95 0.24
C LEU A 53 -3.28 15.43 -0.17
N THR A 54 -2.78 16.46 0.49
CA THR A 54 -1.46 17.03 0.21
C THR A 54 -0.76 17.33 1.51
N PHE A 55 0.46 16.86 1.64
CA PHE A 55 1.30 17.00 2.82
C PHE A 55 2.65 17.58 2.41
N SER A 56 3.30 18.30 3.31
CA SER A 56 4.69 18.69 3.14
C SER A 56 5.60 17.50 3.42
N THR A 57 6.73 17.36 2.72
CA THR A 57 7.69 16.27 2.92
C THR A 57 8.40 16.34 4.27
N ASN A 58 8.45 17.53 4.87
CA ASN A 58 9.02 17.77 6.20
C ASN A 58 8.01 17.60 7.35
N ASN A 59 6.78 17.14 7.07
CA ASN A 59 5.80 16.88 8.11
C ASN A 59 6.20 15.66 8.95
N LEU A 60 5.76 15.65 10.20
CA LEU A 60 5.78 14.44 11.04
C LEU A 60 4.96 13.31 10.38
N PRO A 61 5.15 12.04 10.78
CA PRO A 61 4.32 10.94 10.30
C PRO A 61 2.82 11.25 10.43
N GLN A 62 2.05 10.96 9.38
CA GLN A 62 0.62 11.28 9.30
C GLN A 62 -0.20 9.99 9.25
N ALA A 63 -1.15 9.81 10.18
CA ALA A 63 -2.13 8.73 10.08
C ALA A 63 -3.26 9.15 9.13
N ILE A 64 -3.66 8.21 8.25
CA ILE A 64 -4.62 8.45 7.18
C ILE A 64 -5.59 7.27 7.12
N ASP A 65 -6.89 7.58 7.03
CA ASP A 65 -7.99 6.65 6.86
C ASP A 65 -8.84 7.01 5.62
N GLU A 66 -9.96 6.33 5.44
CA GLU A 66 -10.90 6.56 4.34
C GLU A 66 -11.59 7.92 4.39
N TYR A 67 -11.61 8.58 5.55
CA TYR A 67 -12.18 9.91 5.74
C TYR A 67 -11.14 11.03 5.66
N GLY A 68 -9.85 10.74 5.81
CA GLY A 68 -8.77 11.70 5.60
C GLY A 68 -7.62 11.53 6.57
N MET A 69 -7.02 12.64 7.01
CA MET A 69 -6.05 12.64 8.10
C MET A 69 -6.75 12.33 9.43
N THR A 70 -6.17 11.46 10.23
CA THR A 70 -6.77 10.95 11.48
C THR A 70 -5.76 10.95 12.62
N VAL A 71 -6.22 10.72 13.85
CA VAL A 71 -5.36 10.61 15.04
C VAL A 71 -5.32 9.16 15.50
N LEU A 72 -4.15 8.71 15.99
CA LEU A 72 -3.96 7.34 16.49
C LEU A 72 -4.55 7.11 17.90
N GLU A 73 -5.28 8.07 18.46
CA GLU A 73 -5.83 7.92 19.81
C GLU A 73 -6.86 6.79 19.86
N ASN A 74 -6.56 5.84 20.75
CA ASN A 74 -7.25 4.58 20.95
C ASN A 74 -8.78 4.70 20.86
N LYS A 75 -9.34 3.86 19.99
CA LYS A 75 -10.73 3.80 19.54
C LYS A 75 -10.98 4.77 18.38
N VAL A 76 -10.65 4.26 17.20
CA VAL A 76 -11.56 4.41 16.06
C VAL A 76 -12.94 4.04 16.58
N ASN A 77 -13.72 5.04 17.01
CA ASN A 77 -15.17 4.91 17.01
C ASN A 77 -15.44 4.62 15.55
N LYS A 78 -15.55 3.33 15.18
CA LYS A 78 -15.93 2.92 13.82
C LYS A 78 -17.14 3.75 13.50
N ARG A 79 -16.95 4.78 12.67
CA ARG A 79 -18.05 5.64 12.29
C ARG A 79 -19.07 4.69 11.70
N GLU A 80 -20.31 4.75 12.18
CA GLU A 80 -21.35 3.88 11.61
C GLU A 80 -21.26 4.03 10.10
N LYS A 81 -21.03 2.89 9.45
CA LYS A 81 -20.67 2.85 8.03
C LYS A 81 -21.88 3.32 7.24
N SER A 82 -21.99 4.63 7.03
CA SER A 82 -23.12 5.26 6.37
C SER A 82 -23.08 5.00 4.87
N GLU A 83 -21.89 4.72 4.31
CA GLU A 83 -21.67 4.56 2.89
C GLU A 83 -21.06 3.20 2.55
N LYS A 84 -21.75 2.43 1.68
CA LYS A 84 -21.29 1.12 1.19
C LYS A 84 -20.01 1.19 0.33
N THR A 85 -19.56 2.39 -0.03
CA THR A 85 -18.50 2.63 -1.02
C THR A 85 -17.14 2.97 -0.41
N LEU A 86 -17.08 3.25 0.88
CA LEU A 86 -15.83 3.52 1.59
C LEU A 86 -15.20 2.21 2.05
N ALA A 87 -13.88 2.12 1.91
CA ALA A 87 -13.09 1.00 2.38
C ALA A 87 -12.67 1.23 3.84
N ASP A 88 -12.75 0.22 4.71
CA ASP A 88 -12.26 0.30 6.09
C ASP A 88 -10.73 0.10 6.12
N TYR A 89 -9.94 1.18 6.06
CA TYR A 89 -8.47 1.13 6.09
C TYR A 89 -7.85 2.23 6.96
N THR A 90 -6.66 1.95 7.49
CA THR A 90 -5.84 2.97 8.14
C THR A 90 -4.36 2.66 7.93
N PHE A 91 -3.57 3.67 7.56
CA PHE A 91 -2.12 3.57 7.46
C PHE A 91 -1.43 4.86 7.91
N ILE A 92 -0.13 4.76 8.20
CA ILE A 92 0.74 5.91 8.50
C ILE A 92 1.59 6.19 7.28
N LEU A 93 1.56 7.43 6.79
CA LEU A 93 2.50 7.97 5.82
C LEU A 93 3.70 8.58 6.55
N ASN A 94 4.90 8.16 6.19
CA ASN A 94 6.15 8.74 6.64
C ASN A 94 7.09 8.92 5.45
N ILE A 95 7.98 9.90 5.55
CA ILE A 95 8.95 10.25 4.51
C ILE A 95 10.31 10.33 5.19
N GLU A 96 11.23 9.48 4.76
CA GLU A 96 12.57 9.43 5.32
C GLU A 96 13.59 9.55 4.20
N LYS A 97 14.37 10.63 4.22
CA LYS A 97 15.31 10.96 3.14
C LYS A 97 14.54 11.04 1.81
N ASP A 98 14.76 10.07 0.93
CA ASP A 98 14.18 9.97 -0.40
C ASP A 98 13.23 8.77 -0.52
N GLU A 99 12.72 8.23 0.59
CA GLU A 99 11.83 7.07 0.62
C GLU A 99 10.45 7.43 1.18
N ILE A 100 9.41 6.92 0.53
CA ILE A 100 8.06 6.90 1.10
C ILE A 100 7.91 5.58 1.86
N ILE A 101 7.52 5.69 3.14
CA ILE A 101 7.26 4.56 4.02
C ILE A 101 5.79 4.61 4.43
N LEU A 102 5.05 3.55 4.13
CA LEU A 102 3.65 3.38 4.52
C LEU A 102 3.54 2.23 5.51
N LYS A 103 3.02 2.48 6.70
CA LYS A 103 2.78 1.44 7.71
C LYS A 103 1.30 1.13 7.80
N GLY A 104 0.92 -0.09 7.45
CA GLY A 104 -0.47 -0.55 7.48
C GLY A 104 -0.90 -0.85 8.92
N LEU A 105 -2.04 -0.31 9.34
CA LEU A 105 -2.64 -0.56 10.65
C LEU A 105 -3.91 -1.42 10.51
N GLU A 106 -4.82 -1.03 9.61
CA GLU A 106 -6.07 -1.72 9.32
C GLU A 106 -6.36 -1.72 7.82
N GLY A 107 -7.16 -2.67 7.33
CA GLY A 107 -7.62 -2.70 5.93
C GLY A 107 -6.55 -3.01 4.88
N THR A 108 -5.36 -3.46 5.29
CA THR A 108 -4.20 -3.69 4.41
C THR A 108 -3.64 -5.11 4.62
N ALA A 109 -3.27 -5.77 3.52
CA ALA A 109 -2.59 -7.08 3.54
C ALA A 109 -1.11 -6.96 3.91
N TRP A 110 -0.57 -5.75 3.79
CA TRP A 110 0.83 -5.41 4.06
C TRP A 110 0.96 -4.71 5.40
N LYS A 111 2.06 -4.98 6.11
CA LYS A 111 2.44 -4.24 7.32
C LYS A 111 3.20 -2.97 7.00
N GLU A 112 4.02 -3.03 5.95
CA GLU A 112 4.83 -1.91 5.50
C GLU A 112 5.02 -1.99 3.99
N LEU A 113 4.98 -0.83 3.33
CA LEU A 113 5.45 -0.64 1.96
C LEU A 113 6.49 0.48 1.98
N THR A 114 7.66 0.20 1.40
CA THR A 114 8.73 1.19 1.25
C THR A 114 9.10 1.25 -0.22
N PHE A 115 9.15 2.45 -0.77
CA PHE A 115 9.58 2.64 -2.15
C PHE A 115 10.38 3.94 -2.30
N PRO A 116 11.42 3.90 -3.15
CA PRO A 116 12.26 5.06 -3.40
C PRO A 116 11.47 6.12 -4.16
N CYS A 117 11.82 7.37 -3.88
CA CYS A 117 11.19 8.55 -4.40
C CYS A 117 12.18 9.72 -4.45
N ALA A 118 13.38 9.43 -4.96
CA ALA A 118 14.41 10.44 -5.23
C ALA A 118 13.96 11.35 -6.38
N ASP A 119 14.25 12.65 -6.26
CA ASP A 119 14.14 13.65 -7.34
C ASP A 119 12.75 14.16 -7.72
N ASN A 120 11.79 14.22 -6.77
CA ASN A 120 10.56 15.03 -6.90
C ASN A 120 9.60 14.68 -8.07
N ASP A 121 9.70 13.49 -8.67
CA ASP A 121 8.80 13.07 -9.76
C ASP A 121 8.42 11.58 -9.68
N CYS A 122 8.32 11.03 -8.48
CA CYS A 122 7.89 9.65 -8.30
C CYS A 122 6.36 9.55 -8.29
N ALA A 123 5.83 8.48 -8.87
CA ALA A 123 4.41 8.15 -8.83
C ALA A 123 4.21 6.66 -8.59
N SER A 124 3.63 6.30 -7.45
CA SER A 124 3.35 4.91 -7.08
C SER A 124 1.86 4.70 -6.92
N ARG A 125 1.36 3.58 -7.42
CA ARG A 125 -0.01 3.13 -7.20
C ARG A 125 -0.02 2.06 -6.11
N ILE A 126 -0.93 2.19 -5.16
CA ILE A 126 -1.10 1.23 -4.08
C ILE A 126 -2.58 0.86 -3.90
N ASN A 127 -2.81 -0.32 -3.35
CA ASN A 127 -4.11 -0.78 -2.90
C ASN A 127 -3.99 -1.63 -1.62
N GLU A 128 -5.10 -2.26 -1.21
CA GLU A 128 -5.16 -3.13 -0.03
C GLU A 128 -4.17 -4.30 -0.09
N MET A 129 -3.76 -4.72 -1.28
CA MET A 129 -2.85 -5.85 -1.49
C MET A 129 -1.37 -5.46 -1.62
N GLY A 130 -1.04 -4.19 -1.85
CA GLY A 130 0.34 -3.72 -1.98
C GLY A 130 0.53 -2.67 -3.07
N MET A 131 1.74 -2.64 -3.65
CA MET A 131 2.04 -1.84 -4.84
C MET A 131 1.43 -2.46 -6.10
N ARG A 132 1.03 -1.63 -7.06
CA ARG A 132 0.36 -2.01 -8.32
C ARG A 132 1.12 -1.50 -9.55
#